data_AF-A0A645IU15-F1
#
_entry.id   AF-A0A645IU15-F1
#
_cell.length_a   1.000
_cell.length_b   1.000
_cell.length_c   1.000
_cell.angle_alpha   90.00
_cell.angle_beta   90.00
_cell.angle_gamma   90.00
#
_symmetry.space_group_name_H-M   'P 1'
#
loop_
_entity.id
_entity.type
_entity.pdbx_description
1 polymer ?
#
loop_
_entity_poly.entity_id
_entity_poly.type
_entity_poly.pdbx_seq_one_letter_code
_entity_poly.pdbx_strand_id
1 'polypeptide(L)'
;MEGLKHSKLGIISFLLALIPIIYVVVQTIIDLSAPIGTGLNKSLAISYFIMNFMFAISLVSFVIGIIAITRKGYKRSLPISAMIISGLILLVPIISTIKSIIEILSM
;
A
#
# COMPACT_ATOMS: atom_id res chain seq x y z
N MET A 1 -30.34 5.69 7.94
CA MET A 1 -29.16 6.50 7.57
C MET A 1 -29.21 6.80 6.08
N GLU A 2 -30.16 7.63 5.65
CA GLU A 2 -30.30 7.93 4.22
C GLU A 2 -29.33 9.04 3.79
N GLY A 3 -28.63 8.82 2.67
CA GLY A 3 -28.10 9.90 1.83
C GLY A 3 -26.72 10.48 2.13
N LEU A 4 -25.93 9.99 3.10
CA LEU A 4 -24.56 10.53 3.28
C LEU A 4 -23.72 10.30 2.01
N LYS A 5 -23.10 11.36 1.47
CA LYS A 5 -22.23 11.28 0.28
C LYS A 5 -20.84 10.82 0.66
N HIS A 6 -20.11 10.23 -0.29
CA HIS A 6 -18.69 9.93 -0.10
C HIS A 6 -17.86 11.22 -0.16
N SER A 7 -16.91 11.36 0.77
CA SER A 7 -15.95 12.47 0.73
C SER A 7 -14.96 12.25 -0.42
N LYS A 8 -14.60 13.32 -1.14
CA LYS A 8 -13.54 13.27 -2.16
C LYS A 8 -12.24 12.69 -1.61
N LEU A 9 -11.86 13.05 -0.38
CA LEU A 9 -10.70 12.48 0.27
C LEU A 9 -10.83 10.97 0.54
N GLY A 10 -12.03 10.51 0.90
CA GLY A 10 -12.25 9.08 1.13
C GLY A 10 -12.24 8.26 -0.17
N ILE A 11 -12.63 8.86 -1.29
CA ILE A 11 -12.48 8.25 -2.62
C ILE A 11 -11.01 8.21 -3.01
N ILE A 12 -10.29 9.32 -2.85
CA ILE A 12 -8.86 9.41 -3.22
C ILE A 12 -8.03 8.44 -2.37
N SER A 13 -8.23 8.38 -1.05
CA SER A 13 -7.49 7.42 -0.23
C SER A 13 -7.76 5.98 -0.65
N PHE A 14 -9.00 5.64 -0.96
CA PHE A 14 -9.39 4.32 -1.42
C PHE A 14 -8.72 3.97 -2.77
N LEU A 15 -8.74 4.88 -3.73
CA LEU A 15 -8.06 4.67 -5.02
C LEU A 15 -6.55 4.50 -4.83
N LEU A 16 -5.92 5.31 -3.98
CA LEU A 16 -4.49 5.18 -3.67
C LEU A 16 -4.16 3.83 -2.99
N ALA A 17 -5.05 3.33 -2.13
CA ALA A 17 -4.88 2.03 -1.46
C ALA A 17 -4.93 0.84 -2.43
N LEU A 18 -5.60 0.99 -3.58
CA LEU A 18 -5.70 -0.06 -4.59
C LEU A 18 -4.47 -0.16 -5.49
N ILE A 19 -3.68 0.92 -5.64
CA ILE A 19 -2.52 0.95 -6.54
C ILE A 19 -1.52 -0.18 -6.22
N PRO A 20 -1.09 -0.38 -4.96
CA PRO A 20 -0.16 -1.47 -4.64
C PRO A 20 -0.75 -2.86 -4.91
N ILE A 21 -2.06 -3.04 -4.68
CA ILE A 21 -2.75 -4.32 -4.95
C ILE A 21 -2.72 -4.62 -6.44
N ILE A 22 -3.10 -3.65 -7.27
CA ILE A 22 -3.10 -3.79 -8.73
C ILE A 22 -1.68 -4.11 -9.22
N TYR A 23 -0.68 -3.40 -8.69
CA TYR A 23 0.71 -3.65 -9.04
C TYR A 23 1.14 -5.10 -8.72
N VAL A 24 0.83 -5.61 -7.53
CA VAL A 24 1.15 -7.00 -7.14
C VAL A 24 0.48 -8.01 -8.08
N VAL A 25 -0.79 -7.80 -8.45
CA VAL A 25 -1.50 -8.68 -9.38
C VAL A 25 -0.86 -8.67 -10.76
N VAL A 26 -0.56 -7.49 -11.30
CA VAL A 26 0.11 -7.35 -12.61
C VAL A 26 1.48 -8.01 -12.59
N GLN A 27 2.28 -7.79 -11.54
CA GLN A 27 3.60 -8.38 -11.41
C GLN A 27 3.52 -9.91 -11.35
N THR A 28 2.58 -10.45 -10.58
CA THR A 28 2.36 -11.91 -10.48
C THR A 28 1.99 -12.51 -11.84
N ILE A 29 1.15 -11.84 -12.64
CA ILE A 29 0.78 -12.30 -13.98
C ILE A 29 2.00 -12.30 -14.91
N ILE A 30 2.82 -11.25 -14.86
CA ILE A 30 4.06 -11.14 -15.66
C ILE A 30 5.00 -12.29 -15.29
N ASP A 31 5.24 -12.51 -14.00
CA ASP A 31 6.16 -13.54 -13.50
C ASP A 31 5.71 -14.96 -13.89
N LEU A 32 4.40 -15.22 -13.90
CA LEU A 32 3.81 -16.50 -14.35
C LEU A 32 3.86 -16.68 -15.88
N SER A 33 3.63 -15.60 -16.65
CA SER A 33 3.49 -15.66 -18.11
C SER A 33 4.84 -15.69 -18.83
N ALA A 34 5.86 -15.08 -18.23
CA ALA A 34 7.23 -15.11 -18.71
C ALA A 34 8.16 -15.09 -17.49
N PRO A 35 8.67 -16.24 -17.04
CA PRO A 35 9.70 -16.29 -16.02
C PRO A 35 11.00 -15.73 -16.62
N ILE A 36 11.12 -14.40 -16.67
CA ILE A 36 12.25 -13.73 -17.30
C ILE A 36 13.46 -13.87 -16.37
N GLY A 37 14.49 -14.55 -16.88
CA GLY A 37 15.87 -14.46 -16.38
C GLY A 37 16.41 -13.04 -16.57
N THR A 38 15.96 -12.10 -15.74
CA THR A 38 16.45 -10.72 -15.78
C THR A 38 17.83 -10.63 -15.13
N GLY A 39 18.75 -9.92 -15.78
CA GLY A 39 20.07 -9.63 -15.21
C GLY A 39 19.95 -8.95 -13.85
N LEU A 40 20.41 -9.65 -12.80
CA LEU A 40 20.20 -9.36 -11.38
C LEU A 40 20.36 -7.88 -11.00
N ASN A 41 21.35 -7.18 -11.54
CA ASN A 41 21.79 -5.90 -10.97
C ASN A 41 20.93 -4.69 -11.37
N LYS A 42 20.44 -4.60 -12.61
CA LYS A 42 19.52 -3.51 -13.02
C LYS A 42 18.10 -3.74 -12.50
N SER A 43 17.70 -5.01 -12.37
CA SER A 43 16.39 -5.40 -11.85
C SER A 43 16.23 -5.05 -10.36
N LEU A 44 17.29 -5.24 -9.57
CA LEU A 44 17.30 -4.91 -8.14
C LEU A 44 17.03 -3.41 -7.86
N ALA A 45 17.72 -2.50 -8.55
CA ALA A 45 17.55 -1.06 -8.32
C ALA A 45 16.12 -0.58 -8.66
N ILE A 46 15.56 -1.07 -9.76
CA ILE A 46 14.18 -0.76 -10.19
C ILE A 46 13.19 -1.34 -9.17
N SER A 47 13.41 -2.57 -8.71
CA SER A 47 12.58 -3.22 -7.69
C SER A 47 12.57 -2.45 -6.37
N TYR A 48 13.73 -2.00 -5.88
CA TYR A 48 13.80 -1.18 -4.66
C TYR A 48 13.11 0.17 -4.82
N PHE A 49 13.26 0.82 -5.97
CA PHE A 49 12.56 2.08 -6.25
C PHE A 49 11.05 1.89 -6.22
N ILE A 50 10.53 0.87 -6.90
CA ILE A 50 9.09 0.57 -6.93
C ILE A 50 8.58 0.22 -5.54
N MET A 51 9.30 -0.59 -4.76
CA MET A 51 8.91 -0.96 -3.41
C MET A 51 8.79 0.27 -2.49
N ASN A 52 9.76 1.19 -2.52
CA ASN A 52 9.71 2.43 -1.75
C ASN A 52 8.57 3.35 -2.23
N PHE A 53 8.33 3.42 -3.53
CA PHE A 53 7.22 4.18 -4.09
C PHE A 53 5.85 3.63 -3.65
N MET A 54 5.67 2.30 -3.65
CA MET A 54 4.46 1.64 -3.16
C MET A 54 4.26 1.86 -1.64
N PHE A 55 5.34 1.84 -0.87
CA PHE A 55 5.31 2.17 0.55
C PHE A 55 4.82 3.61 0.77
N ALA A 56 5.39 4.58 0.04
CA ALA A 56 5.00 5.97 0.14
C ALA A 56 3.53 6.20 -0.24
N ILE A 57 3.04 5.57 -1.31
CA ILE A 57 1.63 5.63 -1.71
C ILE A 57 0.72 5.07 -0.61
N SER A 58 1.09 3.93 -0.03
CA SER A 58 0.32 3.30 1.05
C SER A 58 0.28 4.19 2.29
N LEU A 59 1.40 4.82 2.65
CA LEU A 59 1.47 5.77 3.76
C LEU A 59 0.58 7.00 3.52
N VAL A 60 0.65 7.60 2.33
CA VAL A 60 -0.19 8.74 1.96
C VAL A 60 -1.67 8.35 1.98
N SER A 61 -2.03 7.18 1.42
CA SER A 61 -3.39 6.66 1.47
C SER A 61 -3.89 6.48 2.90
N PHE A 62 -3.06 5.90 3.77
CA PHE A 62 -3.37 5.66 5.18
C PHE A 62 -3.68 6.97 5.91
N VAL A 63 -2.80 7.97 5.78
CA VAL A 63 -2.98 9.30 6.39
C VAL A 63 -4.24 10.00 5.87
N ILE A 64 -4.47 10.00 4.55
CA ILE A 64 -5.69 10.59 3.97
C ILE A 64 -6.94 9.84 4.44
N GLY A 65 -6.86 8.50 4.57
CA GLY A 65 -7.92 7.65 5.12
C GLY A 65 -8.31 8.08 6.53
N ILE A 66 -7.33 8.25 7.43
CA ILE A 66 -7.56 8.75 8.80
C ILE A 66 -8.22 10.13 8.77
N ILE A 67 -7.68 11.07 8.00
CA ILE A 67 -8.23 12.44 7.87
C ILE A 67 -9.68 12.40 7.33
N ALA A 68 -9.99 11.50 6.41
CA ALA A 68 -11.32 11.37 5.84
C ALA A 68 -12.33 10.75 6.82
N ILE A 69 -11.90 9.89 7.75
CA ILE A 69 -12.74 9.31 8.80
C ILE A 69 -13.19 10.38 9.81
N THR A 70 -12.30 11.31 10.16
CA THR A 70 -12.58 12.35 11.17
C THR A 70 -13.57 13.41 10.67
N ARG A 71 -13.78 13.52 9.35
CA ARG A 71 -14.76 14.45 8.77
C ARG A 71 -16.20 14.01 9.10
N LYS A 72 -16.95 14.92 9.75
CA LYS A 72 -18.39 14.76 10.00
C LYS A 72 -19.19 14.97 8.70
N GLY A 73 -20.35 14.32 8.57
CA GLY A 73 -21.26 14.53 7.45
C GLY A 73 -20.94 13.75 6.16
N TYR A 74 -19.98 12.83 6.19
CA TYR A 74 -19.64 11.97 5.04
C TYR A 74 -19.72 10.48 5.39
N LYS A 75 -19.95 9.64 4.37
CA LYS A 75 -19.83 8.17 4.51
C LYS A 75 -18.38 7.79 4.80
N ARG A 76 -18.21 6.99 5.85
CA ARG A 76 -16.90 6.53 6.33
C ARG A 76 -16.45 5.19 5.74
N SER A 77 -17.29 4.48 5.00
CA SER A 77 -16.96 3.12 4.51
C SER A 77 -15.69 3.11 3.66
N LEU A 78 -15.61 3.94 2.61
CA LEU A 78 -14.42 4.02 1.73
C LEU A 78 -13.12 4.39 2.48
N PRO A 79 -13.07 5.47 3.29
CA PRO A 79 -11.84 5.81 3.98
C PRO A 79 -11.46 4.78 5.07
N ILE A 80 -12.43 4.09 5.69
CA ILE A 80 -12.15 2.95 6.59
C ILE A 80 -11.50 1.81 5.80
N SER A 81 -12.07 1.41 4.66
CA SER A 81 -11.48 0.38 3.79
C SER A 81 -10.07 0.75 3.35
N ALA A 82 -9.87 2.01 2.92
CA ALA A 82 -8.56 2.53 2.53
C ALA A 82 -7.54 2.43 3.68
N MET A 83 -7.93 2.85 4.89
CA MET A 83 -7.07 2.79 6.07
C MET A 83 -6.68 1.34 6.42
N ILE A 84 -7.63 0.40 6.37
CA ILE A 84 -7.36 -1.01 6.67
C ILE A 84 -6.42 -1.60 5.62
N ILE A 85 -6.73 -1.43 4.33
CA ILE A 85 -5.92 -1.97 3.23
C ILE A 85 -4.48 -1.42 3.28
N SER A 86 -4.35 -0.10 3.35
CA SER A 86 -3.05 0.55 3.40
C SER A 86 -2.28 0.19 4.67
N GLY A 87 -2.97 0.05 5.81
CA GLY A 87 -2.37 -0.42 7.05
C GLY A 87 -1.80 -1.83 6.93
N LEU A 88 -2.54 -2.76 6.32
CA LEU A 88 -2.07 -4.13 6.07
C LEU A 88 -0.84 -4.16 5.16
N ILE A 89 -0.81 -3.34 4.11
CA ILE A 89 0.34 -3.23 3.21
C ILE A 89 1.57 -2.69 3.94
N LEU A 90 1.40 -1.67 4.78
CA LEU A 90 2.49 -1.06 5.56
C LEU A 90 3.08 -2.01 6.61
N LEU A 91 2.33 -2.99 7.10
CA LEU A 91 2.84 -3.97 8.07
C LEU A 91 3.96 -4.83 7.48
N VAL A 92 3.93 -5.15 6.19
CA VAL A 92 4.93 -6.02 5.54
C VAL A 92 6.36 -5.51 5.72
N PRO A 93 6.71 -4.27 5.31
CA PRO A 93 8.05 -3.74 5.50
C PRO A 93 8.39 -3.50 6.99
N ILE A 94 7.40 -3.17 7.84
CA ILE A 94 7.63 -3.00 9.27
C ILE A 94 8.07 -4.33 9.91
N ILE A 95 7.35 -5.42 9.65
CA ILE A 95 7.68 -6.75 10.16
C ILE A 95 9.05 -7.20 9.64
N SER A 96 9.33 -6.98 8.35
CA SER A 96 10.63 -7.29 7.76
C SER A 96 11.77 -6.52 8.44
N THR A 97 11.56 -5.23 8.70
CA THR A 97 12.57 -4.36 9.34
C THR A 97 12.83 -4.80 10.79
N ILE A 98 11.78 -5.10 11.55
CA ILE A 98 11.89 -5.59 12.93
C ILE A 98 12.68 -6.90 12.95
N LYS A 99 12.37 -7.83 12.03
CA LYS A 99 13.09 -9.11 11.92
C LYS A 99 14.59 -8.88 11.69
N SER A 100 14.95 -8.02 10.73
CA SER A 100 16.36 -7.71 10.43
C SER A 100 17.08 -7.05 11.61
N ILE A 101 16.40 -6.17 12.37
CA ILE A 101 16.99 -5.57 13.59
C ILE A 101 17.27 -6.64 14.65
N ILE A 102 16.34 -7.57 14.89
CA ILE A 102 16.52 -8.65 15.86
C ILE A 102 17.71 -9.53 15.46
N GLU A 103 17.81 -9.91 14.19
CA GLU A 103 18.94 -10.70 13.68
C GLU A 103 20.28 -10.01 13.95
N ILE A 104 20.39 -8.70 13.65
CA ILE A 104 21.60 -7.91 13.90
C ILE A 104 21.93 -7.84 15.40
N LEU A 105 20.94 -7.67 16.28
CA LEU A 105 21.15 -7.59 17.73
C LEU A 105 21.51 -8.95 18.34
N SER A 106 21.19 -10.06 17.66
CA SER A 106 21.49 -11.42 18.10
C SER A 106 22.82 -11.98 17.59
N MET A 107 23.51 -11.25 16.70
CA MET A 107 24.88 -11.52 16.25
C MET A 107 25.90 -10.91 17.21
#